data_AF-A0A2A2RLT2-F1
#
_entry.id   AF-A0A2A2RLT2-F1
#
_cell.length_a   1.000
_cell.length_b   1.000
_cell.length_c   1.000
_cell.angle_alpha   90.00
_cell.angle_beta   90.00
_cell.angle_gamma   90.00
#
_symmetry.space_group_name_H-M   'P 1'
#
loop_
_entity.id
_entity.type
_entity.pdbx_description
1 polymer ?
#
loop_
_entity_poly.entity_id
_entity_poly.type
_entity_poly.pdbx_seq_one_letter_code
_entity_poly.pdbx_strand_id
1 'polypeptide(L)'
;MPLILVINLDRDTERLASVRGNLAALGLAFERVPAVLGKEIPNWEDLIDLPAYTWRNRLDIPRPGEIGCYLSHLKAMETFLRTDLPWCVILEDDVEVLPSLSVVLRALAEENDWDLVKLYNFHSGTPIQKRTLGPNHHLVVHLTRTTSAAAYVLNRRAAEALLKSMLPISEQVDHALDRPWETGLRIRGIRPMPVVLAPSRTPPVQSATKTRGRLVAH
;
A
#
# COMPACT_ATOMS: atom_id res chain seq x y z
N MET A 1 21.12 2.01 2.11
CA MET A 1 19.79 1.78 1.50
C MET A 1 18.79 1.52 2.64
N PRO A 2 17.51 1.85 2.47
CA PRO A 2 16.51 1.65 3.52
C PRO A 2 16.26 0.17 3.78
N LEU A 3 15.63 -0.12 4.92
CA LEU A 3 14.97 -1.40 5.15
C LEU A 3 13.85 -1.58 4.11
N ILE A 4 13.80 -2.75 3.48
CA ILE A 4 12.70 -3.16 2.61
C ILE A 4 12.01 -4.34 3.29
N LEU A 5 10.73 -4.18 3.61
CA LEU A 5 9.87 -5.21 4.16
C LEU A 5 8.92 -5.71 3.08
N VAL A 6 8.85 -7.03 2.92
CA VAL A 6 7.91 -7.69 1.99
C VAL A 6 6.87 -8.47 2.78
N ILE A 7 5.61 -8.08 2.67
CA ILE A 7 4.46 -8.76 3.26
C ILE A 7 4.08 -9.93 2.34
N ASN A 8 4.05 -11.14 2.90
CA ASN A 8 3.74 -12.36 2.14
C ASN A 8 3.15 -13.44 3.06
N LEU A 9 2.12 -14.15 2.59
CA LEU A 9 1.56 -15.30 3.29
C LEU A 9 2.49 -16.52 3.19
N ASP A 10 2.58 -17.35 4.24
CA ASP A 10 3.43 -18.56 4.26
C ASP A 10 3.14 -19.55 3.13
N ARG A 11 1.87 -19.64 2.72
CA ARG A 11 1.45 -20.51 1.62
C ARG A 11 1.79 -19.96 0.22
N ASP A 12 2.04 -18.66 0.08
CA ASP A 12 2.22 -17.98 -1.21
C ASP A 12 3.70 -18.00 -1.62
N THR A 13 4.28 -19.20 -1.70
CA THR A 13 5.73 -19.39 -1.94
C THR A 13 6.18 -18.95 -3.33
N GLU A 14 5.33 -19.10 -4.35
CA GLU A 14 5.62 -18.65 -5.71
C GLU A 14 5.68 -17.12 -5.82
N ARG A 15 4.76 -16.41 -5.16
CA ARG A 15 4.76 -14.94 -5.11
C ARG A 15 6.01 -14.42 -4.40
N LEU A 16 6.38 -15.04 -3.27
CA LEU A 16 7.62 -14.73 -2.58
C LEU A 16 8.86 -14.97 -3.45
N ALA A 17 8.89 -16.07 -4.20
CA ALA A 17 10.00 -16.37 -5.11
C ALA A 17 10.10 -15.32 -6.24
N SER A 18 8.96 -14.90 -6.78
CA SER A 18 8.87 -13.86 -7.81
C SER A 18 9.43 -12.53 -7.34
N VAL A 19 8.90 -11.97 -6.24
CA VAL A 19 9.37 -10.69 -5.69
C VAL A 19 10.83 -10.77 -5.23
N ARG A 20 11.26 -11.92 -4.68
CA ARG A 20 12.67 -12.17 -4.34
C ARG A 20 13.58 -12.10 -5.55
N GLY A 21 13.21 -12.75 -6.65
CA GLY A 21 13.99 -12.71 -7.90
C GLY A 21 14.08 -11.30 -8.47
N ASN A 22 12.96 -10.57 -8.47
CA ASN A 22 12.89 -9.18 -8.93
C ASN A 22 13.77 -8.24 -8.09
N LEU A 23 13.71 -8.32 -6.76
CA LEU A 23 14.56 -7.53 -5.87
C LEU A 23 16.05 -7.92 -5.98
N ALA A 24 16.35 -9.22 -6.07
CA ALA A 24 17.73 -9.71 -6.22
C ALA A 24 18.38 -9.24 -7.52
N ALA A 25 17.64 -9.21 -8.63
CA ALA A 25 18.13 -8.68 -9.91
C ALA A 25 18.53 -7.19 -9.84
N LEU A 26 17.97 -6.46 -8.87
CA LEU A 26 18.28 -5.06 -8.61
C LEU A 26 19.31 -4.85 -7.47
N GLY A 27 19.83 -5.94 -6.89
CA GLY A 27 20.72 -5.89 -5.74
C GLY A 27 20.04 -5.35 -4.47
N LEU A 28 18.71 -5.46 -4.37
CA LEU A 28 17.92 -5.01 -3.24
C LEU A 28 17.71 -6.16 -2.26
N ALA A 29 18.30 -6.06 -1.07
CA ALA A 29 18.00 -6.97 0.03
C ALA A 29 16.65 -6.59 0.67
N PHE A 30 15.93 -7.59 1.19
CA PHE A 30 14.68 -7.38 1.91
C PHE A 30 14.53 -8.36 3.07
N GLU A 31 13.67 -7.99 4.01
CA GLU A 31 13.19 -8.87 5.07
C GLU A 31 11.73 -9.23 4.82
N ARG A 32 11.41 -10.51 4.99
CA ARG A 32 10.03 -10.98 4.85
C ARG A 32 9.28 -10.75 6.15
N VAL A 33 8.10 -10.14 6.05
CA VAL A 33 7.10 -10.07 7.11
C VAL A 33 6.03 -11.12 6.82
N PRO A 34 5.90 -12.19 7.64
CA PRO A 34 4.81 -13.15 7.47
C PRO A 34 3.47 -12.44 7.61
N ALA A 35 2.68 -12.46 6.55
CA ALA A 35 1.37 -11.84 6.51
C ALA A 35 0.40 -12.57 7.44
N VAL A 36 -0.52 -11.81 8.00
CA VAL A 36 -1.59 -12.29 8.87
C VAL A 36 -2.68 -12.92 8.02
N LEU A 37 -3.04 -14.16 8.31
CA LEU A 37 -4.16 -14.82 7.67
C LEU A 37 -5.43 -14.50 8.44
N GLY A 38 -6.19 -13.48 8.02
CA GLY A 38 -7.28 -12.93 8.84
C GLY A 38 -8.38 -13.93 9.23
N LYS A 39 -8.59 -15.01 8.45
CA LYS A 39 -9.51 -16.11 8.83
C LYS A 39 -9.07 -16.91 10.06
N GLU A 40 -7.81 -16.79 10.49
CA GLU A 40 -7.25 -17.46 11.67
C GLU A 40 -7.25 -16.55 12.91
N ILE A 41 -7.66 -15.29 12.78
CA ILE A 41 -7.78 -14.36 13.90
C ILE A 41 -9.13 -14.61 14.59
N PRO A 42 -9.13 -15.11 15.85
CA PRO A 42 -10.36 -15.25 16.61
C PRO A 42 -10.94 -13.86 16.92
N ASN A 43 -12.26 -13.73 16.81
CA ASN A 43 -13.01 -12.50 17.14
C ASN A 43 -12.41 -11.24 16.48
N TRP A 44 -11.99 -11.35 15.22
CA TRP A 44 -11.42 -10.20 14.49
C TRP A 44 -12.41 -9.03 14.40
N GLU A 45 -13.70 -9.30 14.55
CA GLU A 45 -14.79 -8.35 14.63
C GLU A 45 -14.59 -7.33 15.76
N ASP A 46 -13.97 -7.74 16.88
CA ASP A 46 -13.69 -6.86 18.04
C ASP A 46 -12.64 -5.77 17.71
N LEU A 47 -11.89 -5.95 16.63
CA LEU A 47 -10.87 -4.99 16.18
C LEU A 47 -11.48 -3.86 15.34
N ILE A 48 -12.79 -3.91 15.05
CA ILE A 48 -13.43 -3.07 14.03
C ILE A 48 -14.47 -2.16 14.66
N ASP A 49 -14.42 -0.88 14.28
CA ASP A 49 -15.57 0.00 14.39
C ASP A 49 -16.52 -0.28 13.21
N LEU A 50 -17.41 -1.25 13.39
CA LEU A 50 -18.27 -1.74 12.31
C LEU A 50 -19.16 -0.64 11.71
N PRO A 51 -19.85 0.22 12.49
CA PRO A 51 -20.60 1.35 11.92
C PRO A 51 -19.75 2.27 11.06
N ALA A 52 -18.54 2.63 11.51
CA ALA A 52 -17.63 3.46 10.72
C ALA A 52 -17.14 2.74 9.46
N TYR A 53 -16.80 1.45 9.56
CA TYR A 53 -16.38 0.63 8.43
C TYR A 53 -17.47 0.55 7.36
N THR A 54 -18.71 0.26 7.76
CA THR A 54 -19.82 0.14 6.81
C THR A 54 -20.07 1.45 6.09
N TRP A 55 -20.09 2.56 6.83
CA TRP A 55 -20.28 3.88 6.26
C TRP A 55 -19.16 4.28 5.29
N ARG A 56 -17.89 4.11 5.70
CA ARG A 56 -16.72 4.57 4.93
C ARG A 56 -16.48 3.74 3.67
N ASN A 57 -16.64 2.42 3.75
CA ASN A 57 -16.36 1.53 2.61
C ASN A 57 -17.59 1.20 1.76
N ARG A 58 -18.81 1.50 2.24
CA ARG A 58 -20.07 1.09 1.60
C ARG A 58 -20.16 -0.44 1.47
N LEU A 59 -19.76 -1.15 2.52
CA LEU A 59 -19.75 -2.61 2.62
C LEU A 59 -20.33 -3.02 3.98
N ASP A 60 -21.10 -4.09 4.05
CA ASP A 60 -21.71 -4.49 5.33
C ASP A 60 -20.65 -4.86 6.39
N ILE A 61 -19.62 -5.59 6.00
CA ILE A 61 -18.54 -6.07 6.88
C ILE A 61 -17.25 -6.30 6.06
N PRO A 62 -16.03 -6.16 6.62
CA PRO A 62 -14.82 -6.55 5.91
C PRO A 62 -14.78 -8.05 5.65
N ARG A 63 -14.08 -8.43 4.58
CA ARG A 63 -13.70 -9.82 4.33
C ARG A 63 -12.53 -10.21 5.23
N PRO A 64 -12.41 -11.47 5.69
CA PRO A 64 -11.27 -11.90 6.50
C PRO A 64 -9.91 -11.64 5.82
N GLY A 65 -9.85 -11.70 4.48
CA GLY A 65 -8.64 -11.33 3.73
C GLY A 65 -8.28 -9.85 3.86
N GLU A 66 -9.27 -8.96 3.91
CA GLU A 66 -9.06 -7.51 4.11
C GLU A 66 -8.50 -7.24 5.51
N ILE A 67 -8.98 -7.96 6.53
CA ILE A 67 -8.43 -7.88 7.88
C ILE A 67 -7.00 -8.41 7.95
N GLY A 68 -6.74 -9.55 7.31
CA GLY A 68 -5.39 -10.09 7.20
C GLY A 68 -4.41 -9.10 6.56
N CYS A 69 -4.82 -8.47 5.45
CA CYS A 69 -4.06 -7.41 4.80
C CYS A 69 -3.80 -6.22 5.76
N TYR A 70 -4.85 -5.71 6.42
CA TYR A 70 -4.75 -4.60 7.35
C TYR A 70 -3.75 -4.86 8.49
N LEU A 71 -3.92 -5.98 9.19
CA LEU A 71 -3.06 -6.37 10.30
C LEU A 71 -1.62 -6.66 9.87
N SER A 72 -1.42 -7.15 8.63
CA SER A 72 -0.07 -7.35 8.07
C SER A 72 0.68 -6.03 7.90
N HIS A 73 0.00 -4.96 7.47
CA HIS A 73 0.62 -3.64 7.36
C HIS A 73 0.94 -3.05 8.73
N LEU A 74 0.06 -3.17 9.73
CA LEU A 74 0.37 -2.75 11.10
C LEU A 74 1.62 -3.48 11.62
N LYS A 75 1.67 -4.81 11.45
CA LYS A 75 2.83 -5.63 11.81
C LYS A 75 4.11 -5.19 11.10
N ALA A 76 4.05 -4.83 9.83
CA ALA A 76 5.21 -4.32 9.10
C ALA A 76 5.68 -2.96 9.64
N MET A 77 4.77 -2.04 9.99
CA MET A 77 5.12 -0.77 10.62
C MET A 77 5.74 -0.96 12.01
N GLU A 78 5.18 -1.85 12.83
CA GLU A 78 5.75 -2.22 14.13
C GLU A 78 7.15 -2.83 14.00
N THR A 79 7.33 -3.72 13.00
CA THR A 79 8.62 -4.34 12.70
C THR A 79 9.66 -3.28 12.34
N PHE A 80 9.29 -2.32 11.50
CA PHE A 80 10.16 -1.19 11.16
C PHE A 80 10.54 -0.37 12.40
N LEU A 81 9.59 -0.05 13.28
CA LEU A 81 9.85 0.78 14.46
C LEU A 81 10.80 0.15 15.49
N ARG A 82 11.00 -1.18 15.45
CA ARG A 82 12.00 -1.90 16.26
C ARG A 82 13.44 -1.70 15.78
N THR A 83 13.64 -1.08 14.62
CA THR A 83 14.96 -0.70 14.09
C THR A 83 15.25 0.76 14.40
N ASP A 84 16.51 1.18 14.27
CA ASP A 84 16.91 2.60 14.37
C ASP A 84 16.93 3.31 13.00
N LEU A 85 16.40 2.66 11.96
CA LEU A 85 16.39 3.24 10.62
C LEU A 85 15.38 4.40 10.51
N PRO A 86 15.71 5.44 9.73
CA PRO A 86 14.88 6.66 9.67
C PRO A 86 13.58 6.47 8.87
N TRP A 87 13.56 5.50 7.95
CA TRP A 87 12.42 5.19 7.08
C TRP A 87 12.55 3.78 6.50
N CYS A 88 11.44 3.20 6.05
CA CYS A 88 11.39 1.89 5.41
C CYS A 88 10.51 1.89 4.15
N VAL A 89 10.74 0.90 3.30
CA VAL A 89 9.88 0.53 2.18
C VAL A 89 9.04 -0.67 2.60
N ILE A 90 7.74 -0.63 2.38
CA ILE A 90 6.81 -1.74 2.57
C ILE A 90 6.25 -2.13 1.21
N LEU A 91 6.39 -3.40 0.86
CA LEU A 91 5.91 -4.01 -0.38
C LEU A 91 4.98 -5.18 -0.05
N GLU A 92 3.90 -5.34 -0.82
CA GLU A 92 3.20 -6.62 -0.97
C GLU A 92 3.97 -7.52 -1.95
N ASP A 93 3.65 -8.81 -1.99
CA ASP A 93 4.35 -9.83 -2.79
C ASP A 93 3.79 -10.00 -4.22
N ASP A 94 2.76 -9.24 -4.61
CA ASP A 94 2.24 -9.13 -5.98
C ASP A 94 2.71 -7.85 -6.70
N VAL A 95 3.91 -7.36 -6.36
CA VAL A 95 4.51 -6.22 -7.05
C VAL A 95 5.72 -6.62 -7.89
N GLU A 96 5.98 -5.81 -8.90
CA GLU A 96 7.24 -5.77 -9.63
C GLU A 96 7.91 -4.41 -9.42
N VAL A 97 9.11 -4.44 -8.85
CA VAL A 97 9.96 -3.28 -8.64
C VAL A 97 10.77 -3.01 -9.91
N LEU A 98 10.72 -1.76 -10.38
CA LEU A 98 11.46 -1.33 -11.57
C LEU A 98 12.88 -0.88 -11.20
N PRO A 99 13.84 -0.92 -12.14
CA PRO A 99 15.22 -0.48 -11.90
C PRO A 99 15.37 0.95 -11.39
N SER A 100 14.37 1.81 -11.66
CA SER A 100 14.39 3.20 -11.22
C SER A 100 14.16 3.40 -9.73
N LEU A 101 13.67 2.38 -8.99
CA LEU A 101 13.39 2.52 -7.56
C LEU A 101 14.63 3.00 -6.79
N SER A 102 15.82 2.46 -7.05
CA SER A 102 17.05 2.85 -6.34
C SER A 102 17.44 4.31 -6.53
N VAL A 103 17.14 4.91 -7.68
CA VAL A 103 17.36 6.35 -7.92
C VAL A 103 16.32 7.18 -7.17
N VAL A 104 15.05 6.76 -7.24
CA VAL A 104 13.94 7.39 -6.53
C VAL A 104 14.18 7.41 -5.02
N LEU A 105 14.55 6.28 -4.44
CA LEU A 105 14.79 6.14 -3.00
C LEU A 105 15.96 7.00 -2.51
N ARG A 106 17.00 7.17 -3.33
CA ARG A 106 18.10 8.10 -3.02
C ARG A 106 17.63 9.54 -3.01
N ALA A 107 16.89 9.96 -4.04
CA ALA A 107 16.36 11.33 -4.13
C ALA A 107 15.30 11.65 -3.05
N LEU A 108 14.59 10.64 -2.52
CA LEU A 108 13.72 10.82 -1.36
C LEU A 108 14.51 11.11 -0.09
N ALA A 109 15.68 10.51 0.08
CA ALA A 109 16.51 10.67 1.27
C ALA A 109 17.18 12.06 1.38
N GLU A 110 17.25 12.81 0.29
CA GLU A 110 17.89 14.13 0.21
C GLU A 110 17.07 15.23 0.91
N GLU A 111 15.75 15.05 1.08
CA GLU A 111 14.84 16.09 1.56
C GLU A 111 13.82 15.53 2.56
N ASN A 112 13.51 16.32 3.58
CA ASN A 112 12.49 15.98 4.58
C ASN A 112 11.15 16.66 4.22
N ASP A 113 10.59 16.35 3.06
CA ASP A 113 9.38 16.98 2.51
C ASP A 113 8.17 16.04 2.32
N TRP A 114 8.29 14.83 2.89
CA TRP A 114 7.33 13.72 2.87
C TRP A 114 7.31 12.99 4.22
N ASP A 115 6.20 12.30 4.51
CA ASP A 115 6.14 11.34 5.62
C ASP A 115 5.76 9.93 5.14
N LEU A 116 4.84 9.86 4.16
CA LEU A 116 4.51 8.63 3.44
C LEU A 116 4.50 8.92 1.93
N VAL A 117 5.12 8.05 1.15
CA VAL A 117 5.18 8.15 -0.31
C VAL A 117 4.64 6.85 -0.92
N LYS A 118 3.53 6.94 -1.66
CA LYS A 118 3.01 5.82 -2.45
C LYS A 118 3.95 5.55 -3.64
N LEU A 119 4.53 4.35 -3.69
CA LEU A 119 5.36 3.89 -4.81
C LEU A 119 4.51 3.26 -5.92
N TYR A 120 3.34 2.73 -5.54
CA TYR A 120 2.27 2.32 -6.43
C TYR A 120 0.93 2.81 -5.88
N ASN A 121 0.03 3.26 -6.75
CA ASN A 121 -1.33 3.57 -6.39
C ASN A 121 -2.24 3.68 -7.61
N PHE A 122 -3.54 3.42 -7.45
CA PHE A 122 -4.53 3.86 -8.42
C PHE A 122 -4.96 5.29 -8.13
N HIS A 123 -5.10 6.09 -9.19
CA HIS A 123 -5.58 7.47 -9.13
C HIS A 123 -5.98 7.96 -10.51
N SER A 124 -7.16 8.58 -10.62
CA SER A 124 -7.70 9.11 -11.88
C SER A 124 -7.52 10.62 -12.05
N GLY A 125 -7.04 11.33 -11.03
CA GLY A 125 -6.81 12.77 -11.06
C GLY A 125 -5.44 13.15 -11.65
N THR A 126 -5.24 14.46 -11.82
CA THR A 126 -3.95 15.05 -12.21
C THR A 126 -3.20 15.51 -10.96
N PRO A 127 -2.13 14.82 -10.55
CA PRO A 127 -1.38 15.22 -9.37
C PRO A 127 -0.49 16.43 -9.66
N ILE A 128 -0.23 17.24 -8.64
CA ILE A 128 0.66 18.40 -8.75
C ILE A 128 2.10 17.95 -8.50
N GLN A 129 2.99 18.25 -9.44
CA GLN A 129 4.42 18.03 -9.27
C GLN A 129 4.98 18.95 -8.19
N LYS A 130 5.69 18.35 -7.22
CA LYS A 130 6.40 19.07 -6.16
C LYS A 130 7.88 19.26 -6.48
N ARG A 131 8.56 18.18 -6.89
CA ARG A 131 9.98 18.20 -7.30
C ARG A 131 10.34 16.97 -8.11
N THR A 132 11.51 17.01 -8.72
CA THR A 132 12.09 15.91 -9.50
C THR A 132 12.82 14.90 -8.58
N LEU A 133 12.75 13.61 -8.94
CA LEU A 133 13.35 12.46 -8.26
C LEU A 133 14.22 11.68 -9.25
N GLY A 134 15.39 12.22 -9.60
CA GLY A 134 16.22 11.67 -10.69
C GLY A 134 15.70 12.05 -12.08
N PRO A 135 16.07 11.33 -13.15
CA PRO A 135 15.89 11.83 -14.52
C PRO A 135 14.42 11.93 -14.96
N ASN A 136 13.59 10.95 -14.60
CA ASN A 136 12.24 10.79 -15.17
C ASN A 136 11.14 10.59 -14.13
N HIS A 137 11.39 10.79 -12.84
CA HIS A 137 10.38 10.64 -11.80
C HIS A 137 10.17 11.95 -11.05
N HIS A 138 8.98 12.11 -10.51
CA HIS A 138 8.59 13.30 -9.78
C HIS A 138 7.88 12.91 -8.49
N LEU A 139 8.22 13.61 -7.42
CA LEU A 139 7.44 13.61 -6.19
C LEU A 139 6.20 14.47 -6.46
N VAL A 140 5.02 13.91 -6.19
CA VAL A 140 3.76 14.58 -6.48
C VAL A 140 2.82 14.63 -5.28
N VAL A 141 1.88 15.57 -5.32
CA VAL A 141 0.77 15.69 -4.37
C VAL A 141 -0.52 15.30 -5.09
N HIS A 142 -1.23 14.33 -4.54
CA HIS A 142 -2.57 13.97 -4.98
C HIS A 142 -3.59 14.89 -4.32
N LEU A 143 -4.49 15.48 -5.13
CA LEU A 143 -5.57 16.34 -4.64
C LEU A 143 -6.88 15.58 -4.38
N THR A 144 -6.92 14.32 -4.79
CA THR A 144 -8.02 13.40 -4.52
C THR A 144 -7.45 12.07 -4.03
N ARG A 145 -8.31 11.26 -3.42
CA ARG A 145 -7.92 9.97 -2.83
C ARG A 145 -7.17 9.08 -3.83
N THR A 146 -6.26 8.31 -3.28
CA THR A 146 -5.54 7.22 -3.92
C THR A 146 -5.95 5.90 -3.28
N THR A 147 -5.87 4.81 -4.05
CA THR A 147 -6.11 3.45 -3.54
C THR A 147 -4.91 2.57 -3.83
N SER A 148 -4.86 1.41 -3.17
CA SER A 148 -3.73 0.49 -3.04
C SER A 148 -2.77 0.76 -1.87
N ALA A 149 -2.33 -0.34 -1.26
CA ALA A 149 -1.26 -0.42 -0.26
C ALA A 149 -0.07 -1.27 -0.76
N ALA A 150 -0.06 -1.65 -2.05
CA ALA A 150 0.88 -2.62 -2.62
C ALA A 150 2.35 -2.21 -2.47
N ALA A 151 2.65 -0.90 -2.55
CA ALA A 151 4.00 -0.41 -2.31
C ALA A 151 4.02 1.04 -1.81
N TYR A 152 4.70 1.27 -0.69
CA TYR A 152 4.91 2.61 -0.15
C TYR A 152 6.20 2.72 0.68
N VAL A 153 6.65 3.95 0.86
CA VAL A 153 7.73 4.32 1.77
C VAL A 153 7.15 5.15 2.90
N LEU A 154 7.60 4.95 4.13
CA LEU A 154 7.23 5.79 5.26
C LEU A 154 8.39 6.03 6.21
N ASN A 155 8.39 7.20 6.85
CA ASN A 155 9.32 7.54 7.93
C ASN A 155 8.75 7.14 9.30
N ARG A 156 9.57 7.26 10.36
CA ARG A 156 9.15 6.93 11.73
C ARG A 156 7.90 7.68 12.18
N ARG A 157 7.83 8.99 11.89
CA ARG A 157 6.68 9.83 12.22
C ARG A 157 5.39 9.29 11.59
N ALA A 158 5.43 8.88 10.33
CA ALA A 158 4.29 8.26 9.66
C ALA A 158 3.91 6.93 10.30
N ALA A 159 4.88 6.04 10.55
CA ALA A 159 4.60 4.74 11.17
C ALA A 159 3.93 4.89 12.55
N GLU A 160 4.46 5.78 13.40
CA GLU A 160 3.91 6.05 14.73
C GLU A 160 2.51 6.69 14.68
N ALA A 161 2.29 7.64 13.76
CA ALA A 161 0.99 8.28 13.61
C ALA A 161 -0.07 7.29 13.08
N LEU A 162 0.29 6.48 12.08
CA LEU A 162 -0.59 5.47 11.49
C LEU A 162 -0.96 4.38 12.50
N LEU A 163 0.01 3.84 13.24
CA LEU A 163 -0.27 2.83 14.29
C LEU A 163 -1.23 3.35 15.37
N LYS A 164 -1.22 4.66 15.66
CA LYS A 164 -2.15 5.29 16.60
C LYS A 164 -3.54 5.54 16.00
N SER A 165 -3.64 5.81 14.70
CA SER A 165 -4.90 6.21 14.06
C SER A 165 -5.66 5.06 13.40
N MET A 166 -4.98 3.94 13.10
CA MET A 166 -5.52 2.83 12.33
C MET A 166 -6.28 1.80 13.19
N LEU A 167 -6.37 2.02 14.51
CA LEU A 167 -7.18 1.21 15.43
C LEU A 167 -8.15 2.10 16.22
N PRO A 168 -9.43 1.68 16.39
CA PRO A 168 -10.06 0.50 15.79
C PRO A 168 -10.14 0.61 14.24
N ILE A 169 -10.17 -0.55 13.57
CA ILE A 169 -10.26 -0.62 12.11
C ILE A 169 -11.60 -0.04 11.68
N SER A 170 -11.56 1.04 10.89
CA SER A 170 -12.76 1.75 10.44
C SER A 170 -12.81 1.91 8.91
N GLU A 171 -11.80 1.45 8.18
CA GLU A 171 -11.80 1.38 6.71
C GLU A 171 -10.79 0.37 6.17
N GLN A 172 -10.77 0.16 4.85
CA GLN A 172 -9.72 -0.63 4.20
C GLN A 172 -8.34 0.03 4.36
N VAL A 173 -7.29 -0.78 4.36
CA VAL A 173 -5.93 -0.33 4.73
C VAL A 173 -5.41 0.77 3.81
N ASP A 174 -5.69 0.70 2.52
CA ASP A 174 -5.21 1.69 1.55
C ASP A 174 -5.85 3.06 1.76
N HIS A 175 -7.14 3.08 2.11
CA HIS A 175 -7.86 4.29 2.51
C HIS A 175 -7.37 4.85 3.84
N ALA A 176 -7.09 3.99 4.82
CA ALA A 176 -6.56 4.39 6.12
C ALA A 176 -5.17 5.02 6.01
N LEU A 177 -4.33 4.52 5.08
CA LEU A 177 -3.03 5.10 4.74
C LEU A 177 -3.11 6.48 4.08
N ASP A 178 -4.28 6.91 3.57
CA ASP A 178 -4.48 8.13 2.78
C ASP A 178 -5.44 9.12 3.47
N ARG A 179 -5.16 9.41 4.76
CA ARG A 179 -5.94 10.34 5.61
C ARG A 179 -5.04 11.44 6.20
N PRO A 180 -4.50 12.34 5.38
CA PRO A 180 -3.63 13.41 5.87
C PRO A 180 -4.38 14.38 6.80
N TRP A 181 -5.71 14.52 6.67
CA TRP A 181 -6.53 15.38 7.53
C TRP A 181 -6.70 14.85 8.97
N GLU A 182 -6.54 13.54 9.20
CA GLU A 182 -6.58 12.97 10.55
C GLU A 182 -5.18 12.84 11.16
N THR A 183 -4.20 12.48 10.34
CA THR A 183 -2.85 12.16 10.81
C THR A 183 -1.88 13.34 10.77
N GLY A 184 -2.21 14.40 10.02
CA GLY A 184 -1.30 15.51 9.77
C GLY A 184 -0.06 15.13 8.94
N LEU A 185 -0.08 13.95 8.29
CA LEU A 185 1.04 13.44 7.51
C LEU A 185 1.12 14.08 6.11
N ARG A 186 2.34 14.30 5.65
CA ARG A 186 2.65 14.76 4.29
C ARG A 186 2.68 13.54 3.36
N ILE A 187 1.51 13.17 2.87
CA ILE A 187 1.34 12.05 1.94
C ILE A 187 1.68 12.51 0.52
N ARG A 188 2.47 11.71 -0.19
CA ARG A 188 2.92 11.96 -1.56
C ARG A 188 2.75 10.71 -2.41
N GLY A 189 2.84 10.89 -3.72
CA GLY A 189 3.01 9.81 -4.68
C GLY A 189 4.23 10.04 -5.56
N ILE A 190 4.49 9.09 -6.45
CA ILE A 190 5.54 9.19 -7.47
C ILE A 190 4.93 9.04 -8.86
N ARG A 191 5.33 9.90 -9.79
CA ARG A 191 4.95 9.81 -11.20
C ARG A 191 6.16 9.97 -12.13
N PRO A 192 6.35 9.07 -13.11
CA PRO A 192 5.79 7.73 -13.24
C PRO A 192 6.08 6.85 -12.00
N MET A 193 5.32 5.79 -11.77
CA MET A 193 5.54 4.92 -10.60
C MET A 193 6.77 4.02 -10.81
N PRO A 194 7.67 3.86 -9.82
CA PRO A 194 8.82 2.95 -9.88
C PRO A 194 8.48 1.50 -9.49
N VAL A 195 7.21 1.23 -9.18
CA VAL A 195 6.68 -0.10 -8.85
C VAL A 195 5.39 -0.28 -9.63
N VAL A 196 5.12 -1.50 -10.09
CA VAL A 196 3.87 -1.90 -10.75
C VAL A 196 3.34 -3.18 -10.11
N LEU A 197 2.09 -3.56 -10.42
CA LEU A 197 1.59 -4.88 -10.03
C LEU A 197 2.22 -5.95 -10.90
N ALA A 198 2.63 -7.05 -10.28
CA ALA A 198 3.05 -8.24 -10.98
C ALA A 198 1.85 -8.81 -11.78
N PRO A 199 2.09 -9.41 -12.96
CA PRO A 199 1.02 -10.02 -13.74
C PRO A 199 0.26 -11.07 -12.92
N SER A 200 -1.06 -10.90 -12.77
CA SER A 200 -1.90 -11.92 -12.15
C SER A 200 -1.91 -13.17 -13.03
N ARG A 201 -1.45 -14.31 -12.51
CA ARG A 201 -1.61 -15.61 -13.20
C ARG A 201 -3.05 -16.13 -13.20
N THR A 202 -3.98 -15.41 -12.58
CA THR A 202 -5.41 -15.73 -12.61
C THR A 202 -5.99 -15.33 -13.97
N PRO A 203 -6.65 -16.24 -14.71
CA PRO A 203 -7.35 -15.85 -15.92
C PRO A 203 -8.41 -14.79 -15.59
N PRO A 204 -8.69 -13.84 -16.49
CA PRO A 204 -9.69 -12.81 -16.24
C PRO A 204 -11.04 -13.48 -15.93
N VAL A 205 -11.59 -13.17 -14.76
CA VAL A 205 -13.00 -13.46 -14.47
C VAL A 205 -13.80 -12.65 -15.47
N GLN A 206 -14.55 -13.33 -16.34
CA GLN A 206 -15.47 -12.67 -17.26
C GLN A 206 -16.45 -11.84 -16.43
N SER A 207 -16.33 -10.51 -16.52
CA SER A 207 -17.33 -9.60 -15.98
C SER A 207 -18.64 -9.84 -16.74
N ALA A 208 -19.66 -10.36 -16.07
CA ALA A 208 -20.99 -10.45 -16.62
C ALA A 208 -21.50 -9.03 -16.93
N THR A 209 -21.50 -8.67 -18.21
CA THR A 209 -22.08 -7.44 -18.72
C THR A 209 -23.58 -7.45 -18.40
N LYS A 210 -24.01 -6.71 -17.38
CA LYS A 210 -25.43 -6.41 -17.18
C LYS A 210 -25.87 -5.47 -18.30
N THR A 211 -26.49 -6.04 -19.33
CA THR A 211 -27.19 -5.30 -20.38
C THR A 211 -28.31 -4.48 -19.75
N ARG A 212 -28.15 -3.15 -19.68
CA ARG A 212 -29.26 -2.23 -19.38
C ARG A 212 -30.22 -2.25 -20.56
N GLY A 213 -31.39 -2.85 -20.38
CA GLY A 213 -32.50 -2.74 -21.31
C GLY A 213 -32.93 -1.27 -21.45
N ARG A 214 -32.91 -0.75 -22.68
CA ARG A 214 -33.62 0.47 -23.06
C ARG A 214 -35.12 0.14 -23.07
N LEU A 215 -35.90 0.74 -22.18
CA LEU A 215 -37.33 0.90 -22.41
C LEU A 215 -37.53 1.95 -23.50
N VAL A 216 -38.19 1.53 -24.58
CA VAL A 216 -38.74 2.42 -25.61
C VAL A 216 -40.16 2.76 -25.15
N ALA A 217 -40.45 4.04 -24.97
CA ALA A 217 -41.81 4.53 -24.76
C ALA A 217 -42.49 4.69 -26.13
N HIS A 218 -43.68 4.11 -26.25
CA HIS A 218 -44.66 4.40 -27.30
C HIS A 218 -45.53 5.58 -26.90
#